data_AF-A0A9D6X8R5-F1
#
_entry.id   AF-A0A9D6X8R5-F1
#
_cell.length_a   1.000
_cell.length_b   1.000
_cell.length_c   1.000
_cell.angle_alpha   90.00
_cell.angle_beta   90.00
_cell.angle_gamma   90.00
#
_symmetry.space_group_name_H-M   'P 1'
#
loop_
_entity.id
_entity.type
_entity.pdbx_description
1 polymer ?
#
loop_
_entity_poly.entity_id
_entity_poly.type
_entity_poly.pdbx_seq_one_letter_code
_entity_poly.pdbx_strand_id
1 'polypeptide(L)'
;MKPSQPDGDRTGAFRPARKGAGEGGREVQGDGRERREAGEGRESSSGTDGPRPLRVLADGTGIEIVDQRLLPHRLAWVALCDVEAVAAAIGEMWLRGAPLIGAAAAFGLALALRRDAGDAGLAAAVDCLAATRPTAVNLAWALQRVRRQVQPLQPARRAAAAWREAGRIAAEDVAANAAIGEHGLALLRDIAARRGGPVRVLTHCNAGWLATLGWGTATAPIYKAQAAGLPLMVWVDETRPRNQGASLTAWELGRAGVAHRVIADNAGGLLMRRGEVDLVIVGCDRVAANGDVCNKIGTYLKALAAHDNGVPFYVAMPLSTLDLALADGDAIPIEERSARELTHIAGRSAGGEVVEVCLVPEGTPAANPAFDVTPARLVSGLITERGVVPADGAALRELGRRAAAARSDEAARPGEAARPDEAVRPGQAARPGEVA
;
A
#
# COMPACT_ATOMS: atom_id res chain seq x y z
N MET A 1 4.91 -71.86 22.59
CA MET A 1 5.07 -72.27 21.18
C MET A 1 6.14 -71.40 20.52
N LYS A 2 6.73 -71.87 19.41
CA LYS A 2 7.63 -71.19 18.44
C LYS A 2 7.12 -71.53 17.02
N PRO A 3 7.62 -70.97 15.89
CA PRO A 3 8.65 -69.93 15.69
C PRO A 3 7.97 -68.54 15.41
N SER A 4 8.28 -67.61 14.48
CA SER A 4 9.17 -67.51 13.30
C SER A 4 9.48 -66.04 12.88
N GLN A 5 10.51 -65.85 12.05
CA GLN A 5 10.60 -64.79 11.01
C GLN A 5 10.63 -65.48 9.62
N PRO A 6 10.60 -64.72 8.49
CA PRO A 6 11.87 -64.36 7.84
C PRO A 6 11.88 -62.96 7.16
N ASP A 7 13.03 -62.61 6.55
CA ASP A 7 13.38 -61.32 5.93
C ASP A 7 12.85 -61.10 4.48
N GLY A 8 13.11 -59.92 3.91
CA GLY A 8 12.82 -59.63 2.49
C GLY A 8 13.14 -58.22 1.98
N ASP A 9 14.42 -57.81 1.94
CA ASP A 9 14.86 -56.55 1.29
C ASP A 9 14.77 -56.61 -0.25
N ARG A 10 14.45 -55.47 -0.90
CA ARG A 10 14.49 -55.29 -2.36
C ARG A 10 14.81 -53.85 -2.78
N THR A 11 16.03 -53.66 -3.26
CA THR A 11 16.46 -52.48 -4.02
C THR A 11 15.83 -52.44 -5.43
N GLY A 12 15.65 -51.25 -6.01
CA GLY A 12 15.10 -51.10 -7.36
C GLY A 12 15.10 -49.66 -7.90
N ALA A 13 16.25 -49.19 -8.38
CA ALA A 13 16.35 -47.88 -9.04
C ALA A 13 15.92 -47.96 -10.52
N PHE A 14 15.19 -46.96 -11.02
CA PHE A 14 14.79 -46.89 -12.43
C PHE A 14 15.06 -45.51 -13.04
N ARG A 15 15.63 -45.49 -14.26
CA ARG A 15 15.87 -44.27 -15.06
C ARG A 15 14.91 -44.24 -16.26
N PRO A 16 14.31 -43.09 -16.62
CA PRO A 16 13.79 -42.88 -17.97
C PRO A 16 14.92 -42.62 -18.98
N ALA A 17 14.69 -42.93 -20.26
CA ALA A 17 15.69 -42.92 -21.33
C ALA A 17 15.57 -41.72 -22.31
N ARG A 18 16.60 -41.49 -23.14
CA ARG A 18 16.65 -40.44 -24.17
C ARG A 18 16.36 -40.97 -25.60
N LYS A 19 15.52 -40.25 -26.35
CA LYS A 19 15.36 -40.20 -27.83
C LYS A 19 14.68 -38.86 -28.20
N GLY A 20 14.89 -38.20 -29.34
CA GLY A 20 15.91 -38.36 -30.39
C GLY A 20 15.50 -39.25 -31.59
N ALA A 21 15.53 -38.78 -32.85
CA ALA A 21 15.77 -37.44 -33.38
C ALA A 21 15.22 -37.31 -34.83
N GLY A 22 15.31 -36.11 -35.43
CA GLY A 22 14.92 -35.79 -36.80
C GLY A 22 13.53 -35.14 -36.93
N GLU A 23 13.18 -34.32 -37.92
CA GLU A 23 13.84 -33.46 -38.92
C GLU A 23 12.74 -33.13 -39.95
N GLY A 24 12.80 -31.98 -40.64
CA GLY A 24 11.82 -31.59 -41.66
C GLY A 24 11.17 -30.22 -41.41
N GLY A 25 11.78 -29.17 -41.96
CA GLY A 25 11.26 -27.79 -41.88
C GLY A 25 10.60 -27.31 -43.17
N ARG A 26 9.99 -26.11 -43.10
CA ARG A 26 9.72 -25.23 -44.24
C ARG A 26 9.50 -23.80 -43.77
N GLU A 27 10.03 -22.84 -44.53
CA GLU A 27 9.82 -21.41 -44.32
C GLU A 27 8.50 -20.95 -44.97
N VAL A 28 7.84 -19.97 -44.36
CA VAL A 28 6.91 -19.05 -45.05
C VAL A 28 7.15 -17.66 -44.48
N GLN A 29 7.29 -16.65 -45.35
CA GLN A 29 7.56 -15.26 -44.98
C GLN A 29 6.27 -14.41 -44.99
N GLY A 30 6.23 -13.40 -44.11
CA GLY A 30 5.64 -12.08 -44.39
C GLY A 30 4.11 -11.95 -44.39
N ASP A 31 3.56 -11.43 -43.28
CA ASP A 31 2.96 -10.07 -43.20
C ASP A 31 2.73 -9.76 -41.69
N GLY A 32 2.85 -8.55 -41.14
CA GLY A 32 3.13 -7.25 -41.75
C GLY A 32 2.38 -6.11 -41.06
N ARG A 33 2.57 -5.92 -39.74
CA ARG A 33 1.97 -4.82 -38.95
C ARG A 33 2.69 -4.61 -37.61
N GLU A 34 3.78 -3.86 -37.63
CA GLU A 34 4.45 -3.41 -36.41
C GLU A 34 3.54 -2.44 -35.63
N ARG A 35 3.15 -2.83 -34.41
CA ARG A 35 2.75 -1.85 -33.39
C ARG A 35 4.02 -1.41 -32.67
N ARG A 36 4.33 -0.11 -32.73
CA ARG A 36 5.49 0.47 -32.05
C ARG A 36 5.35 0.28 -30.54
N GLU A 37 6.23 -0.53 -29.96
CA GLU A 37 6.40 -0.58 -28.51
C GLU A 37 7.05 0.73 -28.04
N ALA A 38 6.39 1.44 -27.13
CA ALA A 38 7.00 2.58 -26.46
C ALA A 38 8.04 2.04 -25.47
N GLY A 39 9.31 2.32 -25.74
CA GLY A 39 10.43 1.64 -25.07
C GLY A 39 10.47 1.84 -23.55
N GLU A 40 11.07 0.87 -22.86
CA GLU A 40 11.26 0.88 -21.40
C GLU A 40 12.18 2.02 -20.95
N GLY A 41 11.60 3.20 -20.73
CA GLY A 41 12.28 4.33 -20.12
C GLY A 41 12.77 3.98 -18.72
N ARG A 42 14.09 3.95 -18.52
CA ARG A 42 14.68 3.94 -17.18
C ARG A 42 14.41 5.30 -16.51
N GLU A 43 13.27 5.41 -15.83
CA GLU A 43 13.02 6.48 -14.84
C GLU A 43 14.03 6.33 -13.69
N SER A 44 15.23 6.88 -13.89
CA SER A 44 16.24 7.03 -12.85
C SER A 44 15.94 8.31 -12.06
N SER A 45 15.03 8.20 -11.10
CA SER A 45 14.73 9.29 -10.15
C SER A 45 15.93 9.52 -9.22
N SER A 46 16.87 10.37 -9.65
CA SER A 46 17.96 10.89 -8.83
C SER A 46 17.45 11.92 -7.81
N GLY A 47 16.62 11.45 -6.89
CA GLY A 47 16.01 12.21 -5.81
C GLY A 47 15.46 11.26 -4.75
N THR A 48 15.32 11.73 -3.50
CA THR A 48 14.93 10.88 -2.36
C THR A 48 13.45 10.49 -2.33
N ASP A 49 12.62 11.05 -3.20
CA ASP A 49 11.24 10.63 -3.39
C ASP A 49 11.18 9.37 -4.27
N GLY A 50 10.64 8.28 -3.72
CA GLY A 50 10.25 7.12 -4.52
C GLY A 50 9.11 7.43 -5.49
N PRO A 51 8.81 6.54 -6.45
CA PRO A 51 7.75 6.78 -7.43
C PRO A 51 6.40 7.03 -6.74
N ARG A 52 5.63 8.01 -7.22
CA ARG A 52 4.30 8.31 -6.67
C ARG A 52 3.25 7.56 -7.49
N PRO A 53 2.44 6.64 -6.92
CA PRO A 53 1.57 5.74 -7.71
C PRO A 53 0.33 6.43 -8.29
N LEU A 54 0.16 7.73 -8.02
CA LEU A 54 -0.80 8.62 -8.65
C LEU A 54 -0.09 9.93 -8.98
N ARG A 55 -0.25 10.41 -10.20
CA ARG A 55 0.19 11.74 -10.66
C ARG A 55 -0.93 12.44 -11.42
N VAL A 56 -0.88 13.77 -11.47
CA VAL A 56 -1.79 14.58 -12.31
C VAL A 56 -1.27 14.58 -13.75
N LEU A 57 -2.15 14.46 -14.74
CA LEU A 57 -1.76 14.60 -16.15
C LEU A 57 -1.27 16.02 -16.44
N ALA A 58 -0.28 16.17 -17.34
CA ALA A 58 0.40 17.44 -17.59
C ALA A 58 -0.50 18.55 -18.20
N ASP A 59 -1.61 18.16 -18.81
CA ASP A 59 -2.68 19.05 -19.32
C ASP A 59 -3.75 19.36 -18.26
N GLY A 60 -3.67 18.74 -17.08
CA GLY A 60 -4.66 18.80 -16.02
C GLY A 60 -6.00 18.12 -16.33
N THR A 61 -6.15 17.37 -17.42
CA THR A 61 -7.45 16.79 -17.83
C THR A 61 -7.89 15.63 -16.95
N GLY A 62 -6.95 14.90 -16.35
CA GLY A 62 -7.18 13.73 -15.51
C GLY A 62 -6.03 13.44 -14.55
N ILE A 63 -6.08 12.27 -13.93
CA ILE A 63 -4.96 11.68 -13.17
C ILE A 63 -4.43 10.45 -13.90
N GLU A 64 -3.21 10.02 -13.57
CA GLU A 64 -2.63 8.78 -14.02
C GLU A 64 -2.20 7.96 -12.81
N ILE A 65 -2.54 6.66 -12.79
CA ILE A 65 -2.24 5.74 -11.69
C ILE A 65 -1.36 4.58 -12.15
N VAL A 66 -0.65 3.94 -11.22
CA VAL A 66 -0.07 2.60 -11.42
C VAL A 66 -1.17 1.55 -11.30
N ASP A 67 -1.34 0.68 -12.30
CA ASP A 67 -2.24 -0.49 -12.20
C ASP A 67 -1.56 -1.61 -11.38
N GLN A 68 -1.90 -1.64 -10.09
CA GLN A 68 -1.35 -2.59 -9.13
C GLN A 68 -1.84 -4.02 -9.31
N ARG A 69 -2.74 -4.30 -10.27
CA ARG A 69 -3.17 -5.67 -10.61
C ARG A 69 -2.12 -6.40 -11.44
N LEU A 70 -1.24 -5.66 -12.12
CA LEU A 70 -0.21 -6.20 -13.03
C LEU A 70 1.15 -6.39 -12.34
N LEU A 71 1.34 -5.78 -11.16
CA LEU A 71 2.49 -6.00 -10.29
C LEU A 71 2.44 -7.41 -9.65
N PRO A 72 3.59 -8.08 -9.43
CA PRO A 72 4.96 -7.59 -9.59
C PRO A 72 5.50 -7.69 -11.03
N HIS A 73 4.77 -8.34 -11.94
CA HIS A 73 5.32 -8.82 -13.21
C HIS A 73 5.37 -7.76 -14.31
N ARG A 74 4.49 -6.76 -14.28
CA ARG A 74 4.47 -5.63 -15.22
C ARG A 74 4.11 -4.34 -14.48
N LEU A 75 4.94 -3.31 -14.61
CA LEU A 75 4.56 -1.94 -14.27
C LEU A 75 3.78 -1.36 -15.45
N ALA A 76 2.60 -0.80 -15.20
CA ALA A 76 1.81 -0.08 -16.19
C ALA A 76 1.16 1.13 -15.54
N TRP A 77 1.01 2.20 -16.33
CA TRP A 77 0.31 3.40 -15.95
C TRP A 77 -1.01 3.50 -16.72
N VAL A 78 -2.06 4.04 -16.07
CA VAL A 78 -3.41 4.16 -16.65
C VAL A 78 -3.97 5.54 -16.33
N ALA A 79 -4.37 6.27 -17.37
CA ALA A 79 -5.01 7.57 -17.27
C ALA A 79 -6.52 7.43 -16.94
N LEU A 80 -7.00 8.25 -16.00
CA LEU A 80 -8.38 8.33 -15.54
C LEU A 80 -8.86 9.78 -15.70
N CYS A 81 -9.75 10.02 -16.66
CA CYS A 81 -10.14 11.37 -17.09
C CYS A 81 -11.58 11.75 -16.75
N ASP A 82 -12.36 10.84 -16.17
CA ASP A 82 -13.71 11.07 -15.65
C ASP A 82 -13.95 10.32 -14.32
N VAL A 83 -15.14 10.49 -13.75
CA VAL A 83 -15.47 9.92 -12.43
C VAL A 83 -15.77 8.43 -12.52
N GLU A 84 -16.30 8.00 -13.66
CA GLU A 84 -16.61 6.62 -14.00
C GLU A 84 -15.34 5.76 -14.04
N ALA A 85 -14.27 6.23 -14.69
CA ALA A 85 -12.96 5.56 -14.69
C ALA A 85 -12.31 5.52 -13.30
N VAL A 86 -12.43 6.58 -12.50
CA VAL A 86 -11.94 6.59 -11.11
C VAL A 86 -12.73 5.63 -10.22
N ALA A 87 -14.05 5.56 -10.37
CA ALA A 87 -14.90 4.65 -9.62
C ALA A 87 -14.57 3.18 -9.94
N ALA A 88 -14.37 2.84 -11.22
CA ALA A 88 -13.90 1.53 -11.64
C ALA A 88 -12.51 1.20 -11.05
N ALA A 89 -11.55 2.13 -11.15
CA ALA A 89 -10.19 1.93 -10.65
C ALA A 89 -10.12 1.69 -9.12
N ILE A 90 -11.02 2.29 -8.34
CA ILE A 90 -11.14 2.04 -6.89
C ILE A 90 -11.87 0.71 -6.61
N GLY A 91 -13.01 0.47 -7.26
CA GLY A 91 -13.85 -0.71 -7.01
C GLY A 91 -13.20 -2.03 -7.44
N GLU A 92 -12.62 -2.07 -8.64
CA GLU A 92 -11.85 -3.22 -9.15
C GLU A 92 -10.42 -3.29 -8.57
N MET A 93 -10.02 -2.34 -7.73
CA MET A 93 -8.72 -2.27 -7.06
C MET A 93 -7.52 -2.23 -8.04
N TRP A 94 -7.62 -1.41 -9.09
CA TRP A 94 -6.47 -1.00 -9.92
C TRP A 94 -5.46 -0.24 -9.04
N LEU A 95 -5.99 0.58 -8.11
CA LEU A 95 -5.27 1.20 -7.01
C LEU A 95 -5.76 0.65 -5.65
N ARG A 96 -4.89 0.61 -4.65
CA ARG A 96 -5.21 0.13 -3.28
C ARG A 96 -4.30 0.77 -2.24
N GLY A 97 -4.69 0.67 -0.96
CA GLY A 97 -4.10 1.44 0.14
C GLY A 97 -4.98 2.65 0.48
N ALA A 98 -5.27 2.85 1.77
CA ALA A 98 -6.35 3.76 2.17
C ALA A 98 -6.11 5.24 1.78
N PRO A 99 -4.93 5.85 2.01
CA PRO A 99 -4.67 7.22 1.59
C PRO A 99 -4.71 7.42 0.06
N LEU A 100 -4.16 6.47 -0.71
CA LEU A 100 -4.20 6.50 -2.17
C LEU A 100 -5.64 6.46 -2.71
N ILE A 101 -6.51 5.62 -2.14
CA ILE A 101 -7.94 5.58 -2.47
C ILE A 101 -8.61 6.93 -2.18
N GLY A 102 -8.33 7.52 -1.01
CA GLY A 102 -8.90 8.82 -0.63
C GLY A 102 -8.54 9.95 -1.61
N ALA A 103 -7.26 10.05 -2.00
CA ALA A 103 -6.83 11.06 -2.97
C ALA A 103 -7.36 10.80 -4.39
N ALA A 104 -7.37 9.55 -4.85
CA ALA A 104 -7.98 9.20 -6.15
C ALA A 104 -9.45 9.61 -6.21
N ALA A 105 -10.23 9.34 -5.16
CA ALA A 105 -11.63 9.77 -5.07
C ALA A 105 -11.79 11.29 -4.99
N ALA A 106 -10.90 12.00 -4.31
CA ALA A 106 -10.90 13.47 -4.29
C ALA A 106 -10.70 14.06 -5.70
N PHE A 107 -9.80 13.49 -6.51
CA PHE A 107 -9.64 13.86 -7.91
C PHE A 107 -10.85 13.43 -8.77
N GLY A 108 -11.41 12.23 -8.56
CA GLY A 108 -12.64 11.78 -9.24
C GLY A 108 -13.83 12.71 -9.01
N LEU A 109 -14.02 13.19 -7.78
CA LEU A 109 -15.05 14.17 -7.46
C LEU A 109 -14.78 15.53 -8.14
N ALA A 110 -13.52 15.94 -8.23
CA ALA A 110 -13.14 17.14 -8.98
C ALA A 110 -13.37 16.99 -10.49
N LEU A 111 -13.22 15.79 -11.05
CA LEU A 111 -13.55 15.46 -12.45
C LEU A 111 -15.05 15.48 -12.71
N ALA A 112 -15.86 14.87 -11.83
CA ALA A 112 -17.32 14.91 -11.90
C ALA A 112 -17.84 16.36 -11.93
N LEU A 113 -17.31 17.21 -11.05
CA LEU A 113 -17.69 18.63 -10.94
C LEU A 113 -17.28 19.48 -12.16
N ARG A 114 -16.45 18.97 -13.09
CA ARG A 114 -16.23 19.61 -14.41
C ARG A 114 -17.37 19.34 -15.39
N ARG A 115 -18.14 18.27 -15.18
CA ARG A 115 -19.26 17.83 -16.04
C ARG A 115 -20.59 18.36 -15.52
N ASP A 116 -20.86 18.19 -14.22
CA ASP A 116 -21.97 18.85 -13.52
C ASP A 116 -21.51 19.37 -12.15
N ALA A 117 -21.54 20.70 -11.99
CA ALA A 117 -21.20 21.38 -10.74
C ALA A 117 -22.43 21.72 -9.87
N GLY A 118 -23.64 21.36 -10.30
CA GLY A 118 -24.88 21.54 -9.54
C GLY A 118 -24.90 20.74 -8.24
N ASP A 119 -25.88 21.01 -7.38
CA ASP A 119 -26.02 20.26 -6.12
C ASP A 119 -26.40 18.79 -6.36
N ALA A 120 -27.13 18.51 -7.45
CA ALA A 120 -27.43 17.15 -7.89
C ALA A 120 -26.16 16.40 -8.35
N GLY A 121 -25.35 16.99 -9.24
CA GLY A 121 -24.07 16.42 -9.66
C GLY A 121 -23.08 16.22 -8.52
N LEU A 122 -22.98 17.18 -7.58
CA LEU A 122 -22.18 17.05 -6.37
C LEU A 122 -22.63 15.88 -5.49
N ALA A 123 -23.94 15.69 -5.30
CA ALA A 123 -24.48 14.55 -4.55
C ALA A 123 -24.20 13.22 -5.27
N ALA A 124 -24.60 13.11 -6.54
CA ALA A 124 -24.44 11.89 -7.33
C ALA A 124 -22.98 11.45 -7.46
N ALA A 125 -22.04 12.38 -7.58
CA ALA A 125 -20.61 12.09 -7.63
C ALA A 125 -20.05 11.59 -6.28
N VAL A 126 -20.50 12.17 -5.17
CA VAL A 126 -20.12 11.71 -3.82
C VAL A 126 -20.68 10.31 -3.57
N ASP A 127 -21.94 10.06 -3.90
CA ASP A 127 -22.62 8.78 -3.66
C ASP A 127 -22.02 7.67 -4.55
N CYS A 128 -21.75 7.97 -5.83
CA CYS A 128 -21.07 7.07 -6.76
C CYS A 128 -19.69 6.64 -6.24
N LEU A 129 -18.85 7.60 -5.83
CA LEU A 129 -17.51 7.31 -5.34
C LEU A 129 -17.51 6.62 -3.97
N ALA A 130 -18.42 6.98 -3.07
CA ALA A 130 -18.57 6.33 -1.76
C ALA A 130 -19.02 4.87 -1.88
N ALA A 131 -19.88 4.54 -2.85
CA ALA A 131 -20.37 3.19 -3.09
C ALA A 131 -19.29 2.20 -3.55
N THR A 132 -18.14 2.68 -4.07
CA THR A 132 -17.08 1.81 -4.60
C THR A 132 -16.49 0.85 -3.56
N ARG A 133 -16.21 1.35 -2.34
CA ARG A 133 -15.59 0.61 -1.22
C ARG A 133 -16.00 1.21 0.14
N PRO A 134 -17.26 1.01 0.59
CA PRO A 134 -17.84 1.74 1.73
C PRO A 134 -17.17 1.47 3.10
N THR A 135 -16.34 0.43 3.21
CA THR A 135 -15.54 0.10 4.40
C THR A 135 -14.34 1.04 4.63
N ALA A 136 -13.86 1.72 3.58
CA ALA A 136 -12.64 2.51 3.60
C ALA A 136 -12.85 3.93 4.20
N VAL A 137 -12.27 4.20 5.38
CA VAL A 137 -12.42 5.50 6.05
C VAL A 137 -11.84 6.65 5.23
N ASN A 138 -10.63 6.49 4.70
CA ASN A 138 -9.94 7.55 3.95
C ASN A 138 -10.70 7.95 2.66
N LEU A 139 -11.50 7.05 2.07
CA LEU A 139 -12.43 7.36 0.97
C LEU A 139 -13.53 8.33 1.43
N ALA A 140 -14.27 7.95 2.46
CA ALA A 140 -15.34 8.78 3.03
C ALA A 140 -14.80 10.11 3.57
N TRP A 141 -13.67 10.09 4.28
CA TRP A 141 -12.97 11.27 4.79
C TRP A 141 -12.63 12.27 3.67
N ALA A 142 -12.02 11.79 2.57
CA ALA A 142 -11.62 12.64 1.45
C ALA A 142 -12.83 13.24 0.74
N LEU A 143 -13.86 12.42 0.45
CA LEU A 143 -15.11 12.88 -0.18
C LEU A 143 -15.82 13.94 0.70
N GLN A 144 -15.96 13.69 2.00
CA GLN A 144 -16.60 14.65 2.91
C GLN A 144 -15.74 15.89 3.19
N ARG A 145 -14.41 15.80 3.06
CA ARG A 145 -13.50 16.95 3.09
C ARG A 145 -13.68 17.85 1.87
N VAL A 146 -13.60 17.28 0.66
CA VAL A 146 -13.84 18.01 -0.60
C VAL A 146 -15.26 18.58 -0.65
N ARG A 147 -16.28 17.79 -0.31
CA ARG A 147 -17.68 18.24 -0.27
C ARG A 147 -17.86 19.49 0.60
N ARG A 148 -17.36 19.48 1.83
CA ARG A 148 -17.44 20.66 2.73
C ARG A 148 -16.73 21.89 2.16
N GLN A 149 -15.63 21.71 1.44
CA GLN A 149 -14.88 22.80 0.82
C GLN A 149 -15.58 23.41 -0.42
N VAL A 150 -16.43 22.64 -1.13
CA VAL A 150 -17.06 23.10 -2.39
C VAL A 150 -18.57 23.34 -2.33
N GLN A 151 -19.31 22.67 -1.43
CA GLN A 151 -20.77 22.84 -1.32
C GLN A 151 -21.20 24.30 -1.08
N PRO A 152 -20.50 25.12 -0.25
CA PRO A 152 -20.82 26.55 -0.08
C PRO A 152 -20.47 27.45 -1.28
N LEU A 153 -19.77 26.93 -2.29
CA LEU A 153 -19.32 27.72 -3.44
C LEU A 153 -20.34 27.69 -4.57
N GLN A 154 -20.42 28.80 -5.32
CA GLN A 154 -21.14 28.87 -6.60
C GLN A 154 -20.65 27.77 -7.56
N PRO A 155 -21.55 27.07 -8.30
CA PRO A 155 -21.20 25.92 -9.14
C PRO A 155 -19.96 26.13 -10.02
N ALA A 156 -19.88 27.25 -10.74
CA ALA A 156 -18.74 27.59 -11.61
C ALA A 156 -17.36 27.64 -10.92
N ARG A 157 -17.30 27.66 -9.59
CA ARG A 157 -16.05 27.61 -8.80
C ARG A 157 -15.73 26.22 -8.22
N ARG A 158 -16.69 25.29 -8.22
CA ARG A 158 -16.59 24.01 -7.49
C ARG A 158 -15.52 23.08 -8.07
N ALA A 159 -15.46 22.89 -9.38
CA ALA A 159 -14.47 22.02 -10.03
C ALA A 159 -13.02 22.42 -9.68
N ALA A 160 -12.68 23.71 -9.83
CA ALA A 160 -11.35 24.22 -9.53
C ALA A 160 -11.02 24.19 -8.03
N ALA A 161 -12.02 24.39 -7.16
CA ALA A 161 -11.83 24.26 -5.71
C ALA A 161 -11.64 22.79 -5.28
N ALA A 162 -12.40 21.84 -5.85
CA ALA A 162 -12.24 20.41 -5.60
C ALA A 162 -10.88 19.90 -6.08
N TRP A 163 -10.43 20.33 -7.25
CA TRP A 163 -9.13 19.95 -7.80
C TRP A 163 -7.96 20.42 -6.91
N ARG A 164 -8.03 21.67 -6.42
CA ARG A 164 -7.06 22.18 -5.45
C ARG A 164 -7.15 21.44 -4.12
N GLU A 165 -8.33 21.02 -3.68
CA GLU A 165 -8.49 20.26 -2.44
C GLU A 165 -7.93 18.83 -2.54
N ALA A 166 -8.13 18.16 -3.68
CA ALA A 166 -7.48 16.88 -3.98
C ALA A 166 -5.95 17.02 -4.00
N GLY A 167 -5.43 18.10 -4.57
CA GLY A 167 -4.01 18.45 -4.51
C GLY A 167 -3.49 18.71 -3.09
N ARG A 168 -4.28 19.37 -2.22
CA ARG A 168 -3.93 19.55 -0.79
C ARG A 168 -3.90 18.23 -0.03
N ILE A 169 -4.95 17.41 -0.17
CA ILE A 169 -5.00 16.05 0.39
C ILE A 169 -3.77 15.24 -0.06
N ALA A 170 -3.36 15.36 -1.32
CA ALA A 170 -2.21 14.64 -1.84
C ALA A 170 -0.86 15.12 -1.28
N ALA A 171 -0.67 16.43 -1.15
CA ALA A 171 0.54 17.00 -0.56
C ALA A 171 0.64 16.70 0.95
N GLU A 172 -0.48 16.72 1.67
CA GLU A 172 -0.56 16.41 3.10
C GLU A 172 -0.24 14.94 3.39
N ASP A 173 -0.69 13.99 2.57
CA ASP A 173 -0.32 12.57 2.70
C ASP A 173 1.20 12.37 2.52
N VAL A 174 1.80 12.95 1.48
CA VAL A 174 3.26 12.87 1.25
C VAL A 174 4.04 13.46 2.45
N ALA A 175 3.61 14.60 2.99
CA ALA A 175 4.22 15.22 4.14
C ALA A 175 4.03 14.39 5.43
N ALA A 176 2.85 13.78 5.62
CA ALA A 176 2.57 12.92 6.76
C ALA A 176 3.43 11.65 6.74
N ASN A 177 3.49 10.98 5.59
CA ASN A 177 4.27 9.76 5.38
C ASN A 177 5.79 10.00 5.51
N ALA A 178 6.28 11.13 5.01
CA ALA A 178 7.66 11.55 5.27
C ALA A 178 7.96 11.72 6.77
N ALA A 179 7.05 12.36 7.54
CA ALA A 179 7.20 12.56 8.98
C ALA A 179 7.07 11.25 9.79
N ILE A 180 6.13 10.37 9.44
CA ILE A 180 6.05 8.99 9.97
C ILE A 180 7.38 8.26 9.75
N GLY A 181 7.99 8.45 8.58
CA GLY A 181 9.32 7.94 8.26
C GLY A 181 10.42 8.43 9.20
N GLU A 182 10.50 9.74 9.47
CA GLU A 182 11.49 10.30 10.41
C GLU A 182 11.28 9.84 11.85
N HIS A 183 10.02 9.76 12.31
CA HIS A 183 9.70 9.30 13.66
C HIS A 183 10.01 7.81 13.87
N GLY A 184 9.73 6.96 12.86
CA GLY A 184 10.13 5.54 12.91
C GLY A 184 11.64 5.32 12.69
N LEU A 185 12.32 6.19 11.94
CA LEU A 185 13.78 6.17 11.81
C LEU A 185 14.49 6.32 13.16
N ALA A 186 13.93 7.12 14.08
CA ALA A 186 14.45 7.22 15.44
C ALA A 186 14.43 5.86 16.16
N LEU A 187 13.32 5.13 16.08
CA LEU A 187 13.19 3.78 16.66
C LEU A 187 14.19 2.78 16.06
N LEU A 188 14.39 2.84 14.74
CA LEU A 188 15.36 1.98 14.04
C LEU A 188 16.81 2.30 14.42
N ARG A 189 17.16 3.58 14.61
CA ARG A 189 18.47 4.01 15.14
C ARG A 189 18.69 3.52 16.57
N ASP A 190 17.67 3.63 17.41
CA ASP A 190 17.70 3.18 18.81
C ASP A 190 17.95 1.68 18.94
N ILE A 191 17.40 0.87 18.03
CA ILE A 191 17.67 -0.58 17.97
C ILE A 191 19.06 -0.85 17.39
N ALA A 192 19.46 -0.17 16.31
CA ALA A 192 20.79 -0.32 15.71
C ALA A 192 21.92 -0.01 16.71
N ALA A 193 21.77 1.03 17.54
CA ALA A 193 22.74 1.41 18.56
C ALA A 193 22.97 0.33 19.64
N ARG A 194 22.06 -0.64 19.79
CA ARG A 194 22.11 -1.74 20.76
C ARG A 194 22.48 -3.08 20.12
N ARG A 195 22.64 -3.14 18.80
CA ARG A 195 22.67 -4.38 18.03
C ARG A 195 23.95 -4.54 17.20
N GLY A 196 24.56 -5.72 17.28
CA GLY A 196 25.57 -6.15 16.30
C GLY A 196 24.93 -6.59 14.98
N GLY A 197 25.22 -5.88 13.89
CA GLY A 197 24.73 -6.19 12.55
C GLY A 197 23.38 -5.53 12.20
N PRO A 198 22.70 -5.97 11.12
CA PRO A 198 21.53 -5.29 10.62
C PRO A 198 20.31 -5.41 11.54
N VAL A 199 19.51 -4.34 11.59
CA VAL A 199 18.19 -4.33 12.25
C VAL A 199 17.21 -5.13 11.41
N ARG A 200 16.56 -6.12 12.02
CA ARG A 200 15.65 -7.05 11.35
C ARG A 200 14.21 -6.64 11.61
N VAL A 201 13.60 -6.03 10.60
CA VAL A 201 12.22 -5.56 10.64
C VAL A 201 11.31 -6.65 10.09
N LEU A 202 10.19 -6.94 10.74
CA LEU A 202 9.09 -7.70 10.12
C LEU A 202 7.97 -6.73 9.73
N THR A 203 7.43 -6.89 8.51
CA THR A 203 6.31 -6.11 7.99
C THR A 203 5.27 -7.01 7.34
N HIS A 204 4.01 -6.62 7.49
CA HIS A 204 2.85 -7.34 6.99
C HIS A 204 2.03 -6.46 6.03
N CYS A 205 1.40 -7.08 5.01
CA CYS A 205 0.73 -6.38 3.92
C CYS A 205 1.66 -5.45 3.10
N ASN A 206 1.07 -4.50 2.39
CA ASN A 206 1.72 -3.36 1.77
C ASN A 206 1.18 -2.07 2.37
N ALA A 207 1.97 -1.46 3.25
CA ALA A 207 1.84 -0.07 3.68
C ALA A 207 2.98 0.73 3.03
N GLY A 208 3.09 0.54 1.71
CA GLY A 208 4.17 0.99 0.84
C GLY A 208 3.94 2.36 0.25
N TRP A 209 4.87 2.81 -0.60
CA TRP A 209 4.59 3.96 -1.45
C TRP A 209 3.50 3.63 -2.49
N LEU A 210 3.28 2.36 -2.86
CA LEU A 210 2.13 1.94 -3.66
C LEU A 210 0.79 2.05 -2.91
N ALA A 211 0.78 2.11 -1.58
CA ALA A 211 -0.43 2.23 -0.76
C ALA A 211 -0.80 3.69 -0.43
N THR A 212 0.05 4.64 -0.81
CA THR A 212 0.02 6.06 -0.42
C THR A 212 0.35 6.93 -1.64
N LEU A 213 0.77 8.18 -1.45
CA LEU A 213 1.21 9.07 -2.54
C LEU A 213 2.71 9.34 -2.52
N GLY A 214 3.43 8.76 -1.56
CA GLY A 214 4.88 8.85 -1.41
C GLY A 214 5.32 8.31 -0.04
N TRP A 215 6.51 7.73 0.01
CA TRP A 215 7.15 7.11 1.19
C TRP A 215 6.45 5.88 1.81
N GLY A 216 5.11 5.83 1.88
CA GLY A 216 4.37 4.80 2.64
C GLY A 216 4.28 5.10 4.14
N THR A 217 3.67 4.21 4.93
CA THR A 217 3.63 4.37 6.39
C THR A 217 4.64 3.45 7.08
N ALA A 218 4.40 2.13 7.12
CA ALA A 218 5.29 1.17 7.77
C ALA A 218 6.65 1.03 7.06
N THR A 219 6.66 1.31 5.76
CA THR A 219 7.85 1.24 4.90
C THR A 219 8.65 2.54 4.90
N ALA A 220 8.06 3.70 5.22
CA ALA A 220 8.80 4.97 5.24
C ALA A 220 9.98 4.96 6.23
N PRO A 221 9.87 4.44 7.48
CA PRO A 221 11.01 4.25 8.36
C PRO A 221 12.12 3.40 7.74
N ILE A 222 11.75 2.36 6.98
CA ILE A 222 12.69 1.45 6.31
C ILE A 222 13.44 2.18 5.19
N TYR A 223 12.73 2.92 4.32
CA TYR A 223 13.35 3.72 3.26
C TYR A 223 14.24 4.84 3.82
N LYS A 224 13.77 5.54 4.87
CA LYS A 224 14.53 6.57 5.59
C LYS A 224 15.78 5.99 6.25
N ALA A 225 15.70 4.78 6.81
CA ALA A 225 16.85 4.09 7.41
C ALA A 225 17.86 3.64 6.36
N GLN A 226 17.42 3.10 5.21
CA GLN A 226 18.34 2.80 4.09
C GLN A 226 19.02 4.07 3.57
N ALA A 227 18.27 5.16 3.38
CA ALA A 227 18.82 6.45 2.94
C ALA A 227 19.83 7.04 3.96
N ALA A 228 19.65 6.75 5.25
CA ALA A 228 20.59 7.09 6.32
C ALA A 228 21.75 6.06 6.47
N GLY A 229 21.88 5.08 5.58
CA GLY A 229 22.97 4.09 5.59
C GLY A 229 22.88 3.03 6.69
N LEU A 230 21.74 2.91 7.39
CA LEU A 230 21.56 1.90 8.44
C LEU A 230 21.46 0.49 7.83
N PRO A 231 22.26 -0.50 8.28
CA PRO A 231 22.11 -1.88 7.84
C PRO A 231 20.76 -2.45 8.26
N LEU A 232 19.99 -2.94 7.28
CA LEU A 232 18.64 -3.46 7.44
C LEU A 232 18.53 -4.89 6.90
N MET A 233 17.54 -5.62 7.38
CA MET A 233 17.05 -6.86 6.79
C MET A 233 15.53 -6.95 7.02
N VAL A 234 14.73 -6.94 5.96
CA VAL A 234 13.25 -6.90 6.08
C VAL A 234 12.63 -8.27 5.80
N TRP A 235 11.98 -8.84 6.81
CA TRP A 235 11.08 -9.98 6.65
C TRP A 235 9.72 -9.47 6.16
N VAL A 236 9.30 -9.94 4.99
CA VAL A 236 8.04 -9.54 4.35
C VAL A 236 7.11 -10.73 4.36
N ASP A 237 6.06 -10.69 5.17
CA ASP A 237 5.02 -11.73 5.11
C ASP A 237 4.35 -11.72 3.74
N GLU A 238 4.13 -12.88 3.12
CA GLU A 238 3.49 -12.98 1.81
C GLU A 238 2.15 -12.24 1.77
N THR A 239 1.39 -12.28 2.87
CA THR A 239 0.09 -11.65 3.09
C THR A 239 -1.03 -12.31 2.27
N ARG A 240 -1.29 -13.59 2.51
CA ARG A 240 -2.46 -14.28 1.95
C ARG A 240 -3.78 -13.65 2.45
N PRO A 241 -4.87 -13.74 1.66
CA PRO A 241 -4.96 -14.38 0.34
C PRO A 241 -4.39 -13.55 -0.82
N ARG A 242 -4.39 -12.20 -0.70
CA ARG A 242 -4.13 -11.27 -1.81
C ARG A 242 -2.65 -11.00 -2.12
N ASN A 243 -1.75 -11.61 -1.35
CA ASN A 243 -0.30 -11.64 -1.50
C ASN A 243 0.36 -10.25 -1.60
N GLN A 244 -0.14 -9.24 -0.89
CA GLN A 244 0.35 -7.85 -0.98
C GLN A 244 1.83 -7.73 -0.61
N GLY A 245 2.32 -8.47 0.39
CA GLY A 245 3.72 -8.42 0.76
C GLY A 245 4.61 -9.03 -0.32
N ALA A 246 4.24 -10.20 -0.84
CA ALA A 246 4.99 -10.87 -1.90
C ALA A 246 4.92 -10.16 -3.27
N SER A 247 3.81 -9.48 -3.60
CA SER A 247 3.56 -8.85 -4.90
C SER A 247 3.89 -7.36 -4.97
N LEU A 248 3.74 -6.63 -3.87
CA LEU A 248 3.94 -5.17 -3.83
C LEU A 248 5.13 -4.81 -2.94
N THR A 249 5.13 -5.21 -1.67
CA THR A 249 6.17 -4.80 -0.71
C THR A 249 7.55 -5.31 -1.12
N ALA A 250 7.69 -6.59 -1.48
CA ALA A 250 8.94 -7.12 -2.00
C ALA A 250 9.39 -6.44 -3.32
N TRP A 251 8.43 -6.05 -4.16
CA TRP A 251 8.72 -5.33 -5.41
C TRP A 251 9.21 -3.89 -5.14
N GLU A 252 8.58 -3.15 -4.23
CA GLU A 252 9.04 -1.81 -3.83
C GLU A 252 10.40 -1.87 -3.13
N LEU A 253 10.58 -2.77 -2.15
CA LEU A 253 11.83 -2.94 -1.42
C LEU A 253 12.96 -3.34 -2.36
N GLY A 254 12.69 -4.23 -3.33
CA GLY A 254 13.64 -4.58 -4.40
C GLY A 254 13.96 -3.43 -5.34
N ARG A 255 13.00 -2.56 -5.68
CA ARG A 255 13.21 -1.33 -6.46
C ARG A 255 14.03 -0.28 -5.70
N ALA A 256 13.85 -0.18 -4.39
CA ALA A 256 14.58 0.74 -3.52
C ALA A 256 16.00 0.25 -3.16
N GLY A 257 16.27 -1.06 -3.28
CA GLY A 257 17.53 -1.68 -2.87
C GLY A 257 17.55 -2.17 -1.41
N VAL A 258 16.39 -2.23 -0.74
CA VAL A 258 16.30 -2.72 0.65
C VAL A 258 16.54 -4.23 0.66
N ALA A 259 17.49 -4.69 1.47
CA ALA A 259 17.71 -6.11 1.71
C ALA A 259 16.47 -6.71 2.41
N HIS A 260 15.79 -7.64 1.73
CA HIS A 260 14.54 -8.22 2.20
C HIS A 260 14.40 -9.70 1.80
N ARG A 261 13.48 -10.41 2.44
CA ARG A 261 13.08 -11.79 2.11
C ARG A 261 11.58 -11.95 2.33
N VAL A 262 10.89 -12.51 1.33
CA VAL A 262 9.49 -12.94 1.48
C VAL A 262 9.44 -14.21 2.32
N ILE A 263 8.49 -14.28 3.24
CA ILE A 263 8.23 -15.46 4.09
C ILE A 263 6.74 -15.82 4.05
N ALA A 264 6.41 -17.08 4.32
CA ALA A 264 5.03 -17.47 4.50
C ALA A 264 4.46 -16.84 5.79
N ASP A 265 3.16 -16.51 5.81
CA ASP A 265 2.53 -15.76 6.91
C ASP A 265 2.69 -16.39 8.30
N ASN A 266 2.87 -17.71 8.35
CA ASN A 266 3.03 -18.49 9.58
C ASN A 266 4.50 -18.54 10.09
N ALA A 267 5.46 -18.06 9.30
CA ALA A 267 6.88 -18.10 9.66
C ALA A 267 7.28 -16.97 10.62
N GLY A 268 6.56 -15.85 10.64
CA GLY A 268 6.89 -14.68 11.46
C GLY A 268 7.08 -14.99 12.95
N GLY A 269 6.17 -15.77 13.56
CA GLY A 269 6.29 -16.18 14.96
C GLY A 269 7.48 -17.10 15.25
N LEU A 270 7.88 -17.95 14.31
CA LEU A 270 9.09 -18.78 14.45
C LEU A 270 10.35 -17.90 14.41
N LEU A 271 10.38 -16.87 13.57
CA LEU A 271 11.48 -15.91 13.51
C LEU A 271 11.55 -15.09 14.79
N MET A 272 10.43 -14.57 15.29
CA MET A 272 10.38 -13.86 16.58
C MET A 272 10.91 -14.73 17.73
N ARG A 273 10.45 -15.98 17.83
CA ARG A 273 10.88 -16.93 18.87
C ARG A 273 12.37 -17.30 18.82
N ARG A 274 13.00 -17.23 17.66
CA ARG A 274 14.45 -17.43 17.50
C ARG A 274 15.25 -16.16 17.75
N GLY A 275 14.60 -15.04 18.06
CA GLY A 275 15.23 -13.72 18.06
C GLY A 275 15.78 -13.36 16.69
N GLU A 276 15.08 -13.71 15.59
CA GLU A 276 15.38 -13.34 14.19
C GLU A 276 14.68 -12.04 13.74
N VAL A 277 13.82 -11.46 14.59
CA VAL A 277 13.15 -10.15 14.41
C VAL A 277 13.53 -9.23 15.57
N ASP A 278 13.83 -7.96 15.31
CA ASP A 278 14.14 -6.94 16.33
C ASP A 278 12.96 -5.98 16.59
N LEU A 279 12.10 -5.76 15.60
CA LEU A 279 10.78 -5.12 15.75
C LEU A 279 9.81 -5.52 14.62
N VAL A 280 8.52 -5.36 14.88
CA VAL A 280 7.47 -5.40 13.86
C VAL A 280 7.00 -3.97 13.57
N ILE A 281 6.82 -3.62 12.29
CA ILE A 281 6.11 -2.40 11.88
C ILE A 281 5.03 -2.80 10.85
N VAL A 282 3.78 -2.39 11.10
CA VAL A 282 2.66 -2.58 10.16
C VAL A 282 1.95 -1.27 9.86
N GLY A 283 1.15 -1.22 8.79
CA GLY A 283 0.18 -0.15 8.56
C GLY A 283 -1.13 -0.38 9.30
N CYS A 284 -2.16 0.39 8.95
CA CYS A 284 -3.54 0.15 9.38
C CYS A 284 -4.55 0.69 8.36
N ASP A 285 -5.75 0.11 8.36
CA ASP A 285 -6.90 0.59 7.59
C ASP A 285 -7.86 1.46 8.44
N ARG A 286 -7.85 1.29 9.78
CA ARG A 286 -8.56 2.13 10.77
C ARG A 286 -7.96 1.97 12.17
N VAL A 287 -8.00 3.03 12.99
CA VAL A 287 -7.73 2.95 14.44
C VAL A 287 -8.88 3.58 15.23
N ALA A 288 -9.40 2.88 16.24
CA ALA A 288 -10.54 3.32 17.06
C ALA A 288 -10.13 4.23 18.24
N ALA A 289 -11.11 4.87 18.90
CA ALA A 289 -10.88 5.85 19.95
C ALA A 289 -10.25 5.30 21.25
N ASN A 290 -10.17 3.97 21.43
CA ASN A 290 -9.48 3.32 22.55
C ASN A 290 -8.01 2.96 22.24
N GLY A 291 -7.61 2.89 20.98
CA GLY A 291 -6.29 2.41 20.53
C GLY A 291 -6.30 1.10 19.73
N ASP A 292 -7.45 0.44 19.56
CA ASP A 292 -7.55 -0.80 18.76
C ASP A 292 -7.33 -0.52 17.27
N VAL A 293 -6.58 -1.39 16.61
CA VAL A 293 -6.10 -1.20 15.24
C VAL A 293 -6.70 -2.26 14.32
N CYS A 294 -7.48 -1.83 13.33
CA CYS A 294 -7.91 -2.67 12.23
C CYS A 294 -6.90 -2.58 11.07
N ASN A 295 -6.38 -3.73 10.63
CA ASN A 295 -5.42 -3.85 9.54
C ASN A 295 -5.62 -5.21 8.83
N LYS A 296 -4.84 -5.49 7.80
CA LYS A 296 -4.88 -6.75 7.02
C LYS A 296 -4.94 -8.02 7.89
N ILE A 297 -5.80 -8.96 7.50
CA ILE A 297 -5.96 -10.26 8.16
C ILE A 297 -4.61 -10.96 8.35
N GLY A 298 -4.35 -11.39 9.59
CA GLY A 298 -3.07 -11.89 10.06
C GLY A 298 -2.34 -10.91 10.98
N THR A 299 -2.65 -9.60 10.98
CA THR A 299 -1.95 -8.60 11.80
C THR A 299 -2.02 -8.93 13.29
N TYR A 300 -3.20 -9.30 13.79
CA TYR A 300 -3.41 -9.70 15.18
C TYR A 300 -2.54 -10.90 15.57
N LEU A 301 -2.32 -11.87 14.67
CA LEU A 301 -1.44 -13.00 14.92
C LEU A 301 0.04 -12.58 15.02
N LYS A 302 0.49 -11.61 14.22
CA LYS A 302 1.85 -11.05 14.33
C LYS A 302 2.01 -10.26 15.62
N ALA A 303 0.98 -9.53 16.06
CA ALA A 303 0.99 -8.80 17.33
C ALA A 303 1.02 -9.76 18.56
N LEU A 304 0.23 -10.84 18.54
CA LEU A 304 0.28 -11.89 19.56
C LEU A 304 1.67 -12.53 19.65
N ALA A 305 2.26 -12.93 18.52
CA ALA A 305 3.58 -13.54 18.48
C ALA A 305 4.70 -12.57 18.92
N ALA A 306 4.58 -11.29 18.56
CA ALA A 306 5.53 -10.26 18.97
C ALA A 306 5.50 -10.04 20.50
N HIS A 307 4.30 -9.88 21.08
CA HIS A 307 4.11 -9.75 22.53
C HIS A 307 4.62 -10.98 23.30
N ASP A 308 4.27 -12.20 22.87
CA ASP A 308 4.73 -13.47 23.48
C ASP A 308 6.27 -13.57 23.54
N ASN A 309 6.96 -13.02 22.54
CA ASN A 309 8.42 -13.11 22.41
C ASN A 309 9.16 -11.79 22.75
N GLY A 310 8.47 -10.83 23.37
CA GLY A 310 9.05 -9.55 23.81
C GLY A 310 9.52 -8.62 22.68
N VAL A 311 9.08 -8.86 21.44
CA VAL A 311 9.40 -8.04 20.25
C VAL A 311 8.45 -6.84 20.21
N PRO A 312 8.93 -5.59 20.09
CA PRO A 312 8.07 -4.43 20.02
C PRO A 312 7.29 -4.39 18.70
N PHE A 313 6.00 -4.05 18.80
CA PHE A 313 5.05 -4.04 17.69
C PHE A 313 4.51 -2.62 17.46
N TYR A 314 4.91 -2.00 16.36
CA TYR A 314 4.52 -0.63 16.02
C TYR A 314 3.52 -0.59 14.85
N VAL A 315 2.59 0.36 14.92
CA VAL A 315 1.63 0.64 13.84
C VAL A 315 1.93 2.03 13.29
N ALA A 316 2.18 2.15 12.00
CA ALA A 316 2.47 3.40 11.32
C ALA A 316 1.21 3.93 10.61
N MET A 317 0.71 5.08 11.06
CA MET A 317 -0.58 5.63 10.66
C MET A 317 -0.55 7.16 10.46
N PRO A 318 -1.20 7.70 9.41
CA PRO A 318 -1.54 9.11 9.34
C PRO A 318 -2.79 9.39 10.20
N LEU A 319 -2.94 10.62 10.73
CA LEU A 319 -4.13 10.97 11.53
C LEU A 319 -5.44 10.93 10.73
N SER A 320 -5.41 10.85 9.39
CA SER A 320 -6.59 10.61 8.55
C SER A 320 -7.22 9.22 8.73
N THR A 321 -6.50 8.28 9.35
CA THR A 321 -6.93 6.89 9.60
C THR A 321 -7.39 6.67 11.05
N LEU A 322 -7.34 7.72 11.89
CA LEU A 322 -7.90 7.73 13.25
C LEU A 322 -9.40 8.01 13.22
N ASP A 323 -10.21 7.05 13.68
CA ASP A 323 -11.66 7.12 13.76
C ASP A 323 -12.13 7.30 15.21
N LEU A 324 -12.16 8.56 15.66
CA LEU A 324 -12.63 8.92 17.01
C LEU A 324 -14.15 8.77 17.22
N ALA A 325 -14.91 8.35 16.20
CA ALA A 325 -16.34 8.07 16.33
C ALA A 325 -16.64 6.63 16.78
N LEU A 326 -15.69 5.70 16.60
CA LEU A 326 -15.78 4.33 17.10
C LEU A 326 -15.12 4.23 18.48
N ALA A 327 -15.82 3.63 19.45
CA ALA A 327 -15.31 3.47 20.81
C ALA A 327 -14.14 2.48 20.88
N ASP A 328 -14.22 1.40 20.13
CA ASP A 328 -13.36 0.22 20.18
C ASP A 328 -13.25 -0.47 18.81
N GLY A 329 -12.43 -1.53 18.74
CA GLY A 329 -12.25 -2.32 17.54
C GLY A 329 -13.41 -3.25 17.18
N ASP A 330 -14.21 -3.69 18.15
CA ASP A 330 -15.38 -4.57 17.92
C ASP A 330 -16.48 -3.84 17.13
N ALA A 331 -16.53 -2.51 17.23
CA ALA A 331 -17.39 -1.65 16.41
C ALA A 331 -16.94 -1.51 14.93
N ILE A 332 -15.82 -2.12 14.50
CA ILE A 332 -15.31 -2.01 13.12
C ILE A 332 -15.85 -3.15 12.24
N PRO A 333 -16.65 -2.88 11.19
CA PRO A 333 -17.13 -3.92 10.29
C PRO A 333 -15.98 -4.53 9.47
N ILE A 334 -15.80 -5.84 9.58
CA ILE A 334 -14.81 -6.60 8.80
C ILE A 334 -15.35 -6.87 7.38
N GLU A 335 -14.56 -6.51 6.37
CA GLU A 335 -14.84 -6.75 4.95
C GLU A 335 -14.65 -8.25 4.64
N GLU A 336 -15.72 -9.04 4.62
CA GLU A 336 -15.71 -10.38 4.00
C GLU A 336 -15.64 -10.25 2.48
N ARG A 337 -14.73 -11.01 1.86
CA ARG A 337 -14.43 -10.93 0.41
C ARG A 337 -14.77 -12.24 -0.30
N SER A 338 -14.68 -12.24 -1.63
CA SER A 338 -14.94 -13.44 -2.44
C SER A 338 -14.05 -14.61 -2.01
N ALA A 339 -14.65 -15.78 -1.79
CA ALA A 339 -13.97 -17.04 -1.54
C ALA A 339 -12.88 -17.34 -2.60
N ARG A 340 -13.05 -16.86 -3.84
CA ARG A 340 -12.09 -17.07 -4.93
C ARG A 340 -10.68 -16.59 -4.58
N GLU A 341 -10.53 -15.51 -3.81
CA GLU A 341 -9.20 -14.98 -3.49
C GLU A 341 -8.40 -15.95 -2.59
N LEU A 342 -9.08 -16.72 -1.74
CA LEU A 342 -8.44 -17.77 -0.93
C LEU A 342 -8.34 -19.09 -1.70
N THR A 343 -9.36 -19.49 -2.46
CA THR A 343 -9.35 -20.78 -3.19
C THR A 343 -8.45 -20.78 -4.43
N HIS A 344 -8.16 -19.62 -5.02
CA HIS A 344 -7.32 -19.47 -6.20
C HIS A 344 -6.08 -18.60 -5.92
N ILE A 345 -5.08 -18.68 -6.80
CA ILE A 345 -3.92 -17.78 -6.82
C ILE A 345 -3.52 -17.48 -8.27
N ALA A 346 -3.14 -16.23 -8.56
CA ALA A 346 -2.56 -15.84 -9.82
C ALA A 346 -1.03 -15.69 -9.68
N GLY A 347 -0.27 -16.11 -10.69
CA GLY A 347 1.19 -15.98 -10.70
C GLY A 347 1.83 -16.35 -12.03
N ARG A 348 3.08 -15.94 -12.22
CA ARG A 348 3.83 -16.23 -13.46
C ARG A 348 4.27 -17.71 -13.52
N SER A 349 3.78 -18.40 -14.53
CA SER A 349 4.14 -19.78 -14.88
C SER A 349 5.60 -19.92 -15.33
N ALA A 350 6.07 -21.17 -15.44
CA ALA A 350 7.38 -21.48 -16.02
C ALA A 350 7.51 -21.07 -17.51
N GLY A 351 6.38 -20.90 -18.22
CA GLY A 351 6.34 -20.40 -19.60
C GLY A 351 6.40 -18.87 -19.73
N GLY A 352 6.44 -18.14 -18.62
CA GLY A 352 6.45 -16.67 -18.61
C GLY A 352 5.06 -16.02 -18.54
N GLU A 353 3.99 -16.74 -18.87
CA GLU A 353 2.61 -16.26 -18.79
C GLU A 353 2.09 -16.20 -17.35
N VAL A 354 1.25 -15.20 -17.05
CA VAL A 354 0.52 -15.12 -15.77
C VAL A 354 -0.74 -15.99 -15.87
N VAL A 355 -0.87 -16.97 -14.98
CA VAL A 355 -1.99 -17.92 -14.93
C VAL A 355 -2.65 -17.89 -13.56
N GLU A 356 -3.94 -18.19 -13.51
CA GLU A 356 -4.68 -18.44 -12.25
C GLU A 356 -4.88 -19.95 -12.06
N VAL A 357 -4.65 -20.44 -10.84
CA VAL A 357 -4.84 -21.86 -10.48
C VAL A 357 -5.68 -22.00 -9.22
N CYS A 358 -6.53 -23.03 -9.15
CA CYS A 358 -7.23 -23.41 -7.92
C CYS A 358 -6.29 -24.20 -7.01
N LEU A 359 -6.25 -23.85 -5.72
CA LEU A 359 -5.40 -24.43 -4.69
C LEU A 359 -6.12 -25.47 -3.80
N VAL A 360 -7.44 -25.55 -3.91
CA VAL A 360 -8.30 -26.38 -3.06
C VAL A 360 -9.12 -27.37 -3.91
N PRO A 361 -9.69 -28.44 -3.33
CA PRO A 361 -10.62 -29.30 -4.04
C PRO A 361 -11.81 -28.52 -4.61
N GLU A 362 -12.30 -28.93 -5.77
CA GLU A 362 -13.42 -28.26 -6.45
C GLU A 362 -14.66 -28.18 -5.55
N GLY A 363 -15.36 -27.04 -5.58
CA GLY A 363 -16.54 -26.79 -4.74
C GLY A 363 -16.25 -26.48 -3.26
N THR A 364 -14.99 -26.50 -2.79
CA THR A 364 -14.65 -26.20 -1.39
C THR A 364 -15.06 -24.77 -1.00
N PRO A 365 -15.93 -24.58 0.03
CA PRO A 365 -16.28 -23.26 0.52
C PRO A 365 -15.12 -22.64 1.33
N ALA A 366 -15.03 -21.32 1.33
CA ALA A 366 -14.00 -20.58 2.08
C ALA A 366 -14.57 -19.29 2.67
N ALA A 367 -14.25 -19.01 3.93
CA ALA A 367 -14.39 -17.68 4.54
C ALA A 367 -13.18 -16.81 4.16
N ASN A 368 -13.36 -15.49 4.07
CA ASN A 368 -12.31 -14.58 3.64
C ASN A 368 -12.45 -13.18 4.29
N PRO A 369 -12.30 -13.08 5.62
CA PRO A 369 -12.20 -11.79 6.30
C PRO A 369 -10.94 -11.08 5.80
N ALA A 370 -11.11 -9.89 5.23
CA ALA A 370 -9.98 -9.13 4.69
C ALA A 370 -9.11 -8.49 5.78
N PHE A 371 -9.62 -8.34 6.99
CA PHE A 371 -8.99 -7.58 8.06
C PHE A 371 -9.15 -8.30 9.41
N ASP A 372 -8.28 -7.98 10.36
CA ASP A 372 -8.48 -8.31 11.77
C ASP A 372 -8.25 -7.08 12.66
N VAL A 373 -8.72 -7.20 13.90
CA VAL A 373 -8.54 -6.19 14.96
C VAL A 373 -7.39 -6.64 15.85
N THR A 374 -6.36 -5.79 15.95
CA THR A 374 -5.29 -5.91 16.93
C THR A 374 -5.63 -5.05 18.14
N PRO A 375 -5.87 -5.63 19.33
CA PRO A 375 -6.23 -4.87 20.51
C PRO A 375 -5.12 -3.93 20.98
N ALA A 376 -5.48 -2.75 21.48
CA ALA A 376 -4.56 -1.68 21.90
C ALA A 376 -3.40 -2.15 22.80
N ARG A 377 -3.71 -3.05 23.75
CA ARG A 377 -2.75 -3.71 24.68
C ARG A 377 -1.59 -4.48 24.01
N LEU A 378 -1.65 -4.68 22.70
CA LEU A 378 -0.71 -5.45 21.89
C LEU A 378 0.18 -4.56 21.02
N VAL A 379 -0.05 -3.23 21.05
CA VAL A 379 0.66 -2.24 20.23
C VAL A 379 1.61 -1.43 21.11
N SER A 380 2.91 -1.55 20.87
CA SER A 380 3.97 -0.83 21.59
C SER A 380 3.99 0.68 21.32
N GLY A 381 3.37 1.12 20.21
CA GLY A 381 3.15 2.53 19.91
C GLY A 381 2.61 2.76 18.49
N LEU A 382 1.99 3.93 18.31
CA LEU A 382 1.49 4.43 17.03
C LEU A 382 2.48 5.47 16.49
N ILE A 383 3.08 5.21 15.34
CA ILE A 383 4.00 6.12 14.64
C ILE A 383 3.17 7.02 13.73
N THR A 384 3.15 8.33 14.01
CA THR A 384 2.29 9.31 13.32
C THR A 384 3.09 10.49 12.77
N GLU A 385 2.47 11.36 11.96
CA GLU A 385 3.04 12.64 11.53
C GLU A 385 3.14 13.69 12.65
N ARG A 386 2.84 13.31 13.90
CA ARG A 386 2.95 14.14 15.11
C ARG A 386 3.81 13.48 16.20
N GLY A 387 4.54 12.42 15.86
CA GLY A 387 5.44 11.68 16.74
C GLY A 387 4.99 10.23 16.96
N VAL A 388 5.72 9.52 17.82
CA VAL A 388 5.29 8.21 18.34
C VAL A 388 4.45 8.43 19.59
N VAL A 389 3.24 7.87 19.65
CA VAL A 389 2.32 7.99 20.78
C VAL A 389 1.88 6.61 21.30
N PRO A 390 1.45 6.49 22.57
CA PRO A 390 0.81 5.27 23.06
C PRO A 390 -0.46 4.92 22.26
N ALA A 391 -0.73 3.62 22.13
CA ALA A 391 -2.02 3.13 21.67
C ALA A 391 -3.03 3.15 22.83
N ASP A 392 -3.44 4.34 23.25
CA ASP A 392 -4.49 4.51 24.27
C ASP A 392 -5.42 5.69 23.96
N GLY A 393 -6.65 5.62 24.46
CA GLY A 393 -7.67 6.63 24.17
C GLY A 393 -7.41 8.02 24.78
N ALA A 394 -6.59 8.17 25.82
CA ALA A 394 -6.21 9.49 26.33
C ALA A 394 -5.19 10.15 25.38
N ALA A 395 -4.18 9.40 24.92
CA ALA A 395 -3.23 9.84 23.90
C ALA A 395 -3.94 10.18 22.58
N LEU A 396 -4.85 9.32 22.11
CA LEU A 396 -5.58 9.52 20.85
C LEU A 396 -6.58 10.69 20.88
N ARG A 397 -7.29 10.90 22.00
CA ARG A 397 -8.14 12.10 22.16
C ARG A 397 -7.30 13.38 22.14
N GLU A 398 -6.15 13.40 22.79
CA GLU A 398 -5.25 14.56 22.77
C GLU A 398 -4.65 14.82 21.39
N LEU A 399 -4.23 13.76 20.69
CA LEU A 399 -3.76 13.82 19.31
C LEU A 399 -4.83 14.42 18.37
N GLY A 400 -6.08 13.97 18.51
CA GLY A 400 -7.23 14.50 17.78
C GLY A 400 -7.51 15.98 18.07
N ARG A 401 -7.44 16.41 19.34
CA ARG A 401 -7.58 17.82 19.73
C ARG A 401 -6.52 18.71 19.08
N ARG A 402 -5.25 18.31 19.15
CA ARG A 402 -4.13 19.07 18.54
C ARG A 402 -4.28 19.20 17.03
N ALA A 403 -4.69 18.13 16.35
CA ALA A 403 -4.94 18.14 14.92
C ALA A 403 -6.17 18.98 14.51
N ALA A 404 -7.19 19.06 15.36
CA ALA A 404 -8.32 19.96 15.15
C ALA A 404 -7.90 21.44 15.27
N ALA A 405 -7.14 21.79 16.32
CA ALA A 405 -6.64 23.15 16.54
C ALA A 405 -5.75 23.64 15.38
N ALA A 406 -4.77 22.84 14.96
CA ALA A 406 -3.85 23.20 13.87
C ALA A 406 -4.58 23.51 12.55
N ARG A 407 -5.66 22.77 12.23
CA ARG A 407 -6.49 23.03 11.03
C ARG A 407 -7.31 24.31 11.14
N SER A 408 -7.74 24.69 12.34
CA SER A 408 -8.41 25.98 12.58
C SER A 408 -7.44 27.15 12.39
N ASP A 409 -6.22 27.05 12.94
CA ASP A 409 -5.18 28.06 12.79
C ASP A 409 -4.73 28.22 11.33
N GLU A 410 -4.65 27.12 10.58
CA GLU A 410 -4.32 27.13 9.15
C GLU A 410 -5.44 27.72 8.30
N ALA A 411 -6.72 27.41 8.60
CA ALA A 411 -7.87 28.00 7.93
C ALA A 411 -8.09 29.49 8.27
N ALA A 412 -7.55 29.97 9.40
CA ALA A 412 -7.62 31.37 9.82
C ALA A 412 -6.54 32.27 9.17
N ARG A 413 -5.52 31.69 8.52
CA ARG A 413 -4.50 32.47 7.80
C ARG A 413 -5.09 33.03 6.50
N PRO A 414 -4.89 34.32 6.18
CA PRO A 414 -5.28 34.86 4.88
C PRO A 414 -4.48 34.12 3.79
N GLY A 415 -5.18 33.43 2.90
CA GLY A 415 -4.55 32.46 2.00
C GLY A 415 -3.64 33.11 0.97
N GLU A 416 -2.33 32.99 1.15
CA GLU A 416 -1.40 33.04 0.03
C GLU A 416 -1.79 31.96 -0.97
N ALA A 417 -2.12 32.38 -2.19
CA ALA A 417 -2.46 31.47 -3.26
C ALA A 417 -1.17 30.77 -3.74
N ALA A 418 -0.88 29.60 -3.17
CA ALA A 418 0.17 28.70 -3.64
C ALA A 418 0.08 28.56 -5.17
N ARG A 419 1.12 29.00 -5.87
CA ARG A 419 1.13 29.07 -7.33
C ARG A 419 1.07 27.64 -7.89
N PRO A 420 0.15 27.31 -8.82
CA PRO A 420 0.02 25.95 -9.34
C PRO A 420 1.30 25.40 -10.00
N ASP A 421 2.19 26.29 -10.46
CA ASP A 421 3.38 25.98 -11.26
C ASP A 421 4.59 25.41 -10.50
N GLU A 422 4.66 25.53 -9.17
CA GLU A 422 5.87 25.14 -8.41
C GLU A 422 5.79 23.73 -7.79
N ALA A 423 4.60 23.12 -7.76
CA ALA A 423 4.42 21.78 -7.17
C ALA A 423 4.85 20.61 -8.08
N VAL A 424 4.90 20.81 -9.41
CA VAL A 424 5.25 19.77 -10.40
C VAL A 424 6.01 20.37 -11.59
N ARG A 425 7.34 20.50 -11.47
CA ARG A 425 8.25 20.69 -12.62
C ARG A 425 9.51 19.84 -12.45
N PRO A 426 9.86 18.96 -13.41
CA PRO A 426 11.21 18.37 -13.43
C PRO A 426 12.22 19.49 -13.70
N GLY A 427 13.31 19.52 -12.92
CA GLY A 427 14.31 20.58 -13.01
C GLY A 427 14.97 20.65 -14.39
N GLN A 428 15.07 21.85 -14.97
CA GLN A 428 15.83 22.06 -16.19
C GLN A 428 17.33 21.87 -15.87
N ALA A 429 17.90 20.76 -16.32
CA ALA A 429 19.33 20.53 -16.21
C ALA A 429 20.11 21.59 -17.00
N ALA A 430 21.00 22.31 -16.34
CA ALA A 430 21.91 23.24 -16.99
C ALA A 430 22.82 22.47 -17.96
N ARG A 431 23.03 23.01 -19.17
CA ARG A 431 23.94 22.43 -20.15
C ARG A 431 25.39 22.59 -19.66
N PRO A 432 26.21 21.53 -19.61
CA PRO A 432 27.66 21.69 -19.54
C PRO A 432 28.14 22.42 -20.80
N GLY A 433 29.01 23.41 -20.63
CA GLY A 433 29.64 24.13 -21.74
C GLY A 433 30.84 23.38 -22.30
N GLU A 434 31.12 23.59 -23.59
CA GLU A 434 32.36 23.14 -24.24
C GLU A 434 33.54 24.02 -23.80
N VAL A 435 34.56 23.43 -23.18
CA VAL A 435 35.96 23.91 -23.21
C VAL A 435 36.86 22.67 -23.26
N ALA A 436 38.01 22.78 -23.95
CA ALA A 436 39.01 21.72 -24.10
C ALA A 436 39.95 21.60 -22.88
#